data_AF-A0A4S5B6E5-F1
#
_entry.id   AF-A0A4S5B6E5-F1
#
_cell.length_a   1.000
_cell.length_b   1.000
_cell.length_c   1.000
_cell.angle_alpha   90.00
_cell.angle_beta   90.00
_cell.angle_gamma   90.00
#
_symmetry.space_group_name_H-M   'P 1'
#
loop_
_entity.id
_entity.type
_entity.pdbx_description
1 polymer ?
#
loop_
_entity_poly.entity_id
_entity_poly.type
_entity_poly.pdbx_seq_one_letter_code
_entity_poly.pdbx_strand_id
1 'polypeptide(L)' 'MTSKTLAEMRAEVEQVIRPIGRERRELLSRLNEIDKELRPLVLAALEVEISVARLGGLTGLARNTISAWKQAVCD' A
#
# COMPACT_ATOMS: atom_id res chain seq x y z
N MET A 1 -24.11 25.47 -27.14
CA MET A 1 -23.32 24.78 -26.10
C MET A 1 -21.95 24.53 -26.68
N THR A 2 -20.91 25.17 -26.15
CA THR A 2 -19.53 25.01 -26.64
C THR A 2 -18.95 23.73 -26.06
N SER A 3 -18.53 22.80 -26.93
CA SER A 3 -17.84 21.57 -26.51
C SER A 3 -16.43 21.90 -26.05
N LYS A 4 -16.05 21.40 -24.87
CA LYS A 4 -14.67 21.47 -24.36
C LYS A 4 -13.72 20.76 -25.32
N THR A 5 -12.53 21.33 -25.51
CA THR A 5 -11.42 20.67 -26.20
C THR A 5 -10.85 19.55 -25.33
N LEU A 6 -10.17 18.58 -25.95
CA LEU A 6 -9.51 17.50 -25.20
C LEU A 6 -8.47 18.00 -24.18
N ALA A 7 -7.81 19.13 -24.45
CA ALA A 7 -6.86 19.74 -23.53
C ALA A 7 -7.56 20.25 -22.26
N GLU A 8 -8.70 20.93 -22.41
CA GLU A 8 -9.50 21.42 -21.29
C GLU A 8 -10.06 20.26 -20.45
N MET A 9 -10.55 19.19 -21.10
CA MET A 9 -11.02 18.00 -20.40
C MET A 9 -9.91 17.32 -19.58
N ARG A 10 -8.69 17.23 -20.12
CA ARG A 10 -7.54 16.68 -19.38
C ARG A 10 -7.16 17.53 -18.19
N ALA A 11 -7.09 18.85 -18.36
CA ALA A 11 -6.76 19.77 -17.28
C ALA A 11 -7.79 19.70 -16.14
N GLU A 12 -9.08 19.61 -16.47
CA GLU A 12 -10.16 19.45 -15.50
C GLU A 12 -10.05 18.13 -14.72
N VAL A 13 -9.82 17.01 -15.42
CA VAL A 13 -9.63 15.71 -14.76
C VAL A 13 -8.41 15.72 -13.85
N GLU A 14 -7.30 16.32 -14.29
CA GLU A 14 -6.10 16.44 -13.44
C GLU A 14 -6.37 17.30 -12.21
N GLN A 15 -7.08 18.43 -12.36
CA GLN A 15 -7.43 19.29 -11.23
C GLN A 15 -8.32 18.56 -10.20
N VAL A 16 -9.24 17.72 -10.65
CA VAL A 16 -10.12 16.92 -9.77
C VAL A 16 -9.37 15.79 -9.08
N ILE A 17 -8.48 15.08 -9.78
CA ILE A 17 -7.76 13.92 -9.22
C ILE A 17 -6.60 14.35 -8.32
N ARG A 18 -5.96 15.50 -8.59
CA ARG A 18 -4.72 15.91 -7.92
C ARG A 18 -4.82 15.96 -6.38
N PRO A 19 -5.90 16.47 -5.75
CA PRO A 19 -6.02 16.48 -4.29
C PRO A 19 -6.05 15.07 -3.70
N ILE A 20 -6.95 14.20 -4.17
CA ILE A 20 -7.06 12.83 -3.64
C ILE A 20 -5.82 11.98 -3.96
N GLY A 21 -5.20 12.21 -5.13
CA GLY A 21 -3.94 11.57 -5.50
C GLY A 21 -2.78 11.99 -4.60
N ARG A 22 -2.76 13.25 -4.12
CA ARG A 22 -1.78 13.73 -3.14
C ARG A 22 -1.98 13.05 -1.80
N GLU A 23 -3.20 13.07 -1.27
CA GLU A 23 -3.53 12.44 0.02
C GLU A 23 -3.17 10.95 0.00
N ARG A 24 -3.52 10.22 -1.08
CA ARG A 24 -3.14 8.82 -1.23
C ARG A 24 -1.63 8.60 -1.18
N ARG A 25 -0.83 9.47 -1.81
CA ARG A 25 0.64 9.36 -1.77
C ARG A 25 1.20 9.59 -0.37
N GLU A 26 0.65 10.56 0.36
CA GLU A 26 1.05 10.84 1.74
C GLU A 26 0.73 9.66 2.67
N LEU A 27 -0.48 9.10 2.54
CA LEU A 27 -0.88 7.91 3.29
C LEU A 27 -0.02 6.69 2.94
N LEU A 28 0.28 6.48 1.66
CA LEU A 28 1.20 5.41 1.24
C LEU A 28 2.60 5.60 1.80
N SER A 29 3.11 6.82 1.86
CA SER A 29 4.41 7.09 2.46
C SER A 29 4.42 6.70 3.95
N ARG A 30 3.35 7.05 4.68
CA ARG A 30 3.22 6.67 6.10
C ARG A 30 3.08 5.17 6.28
N LEU A 31 2.30 4.51 5.42
CA LEU A 31 2.16 3.06 5.42
C LEU A 31 3.51 2.37 5.18
N ASN A 32 4.32 2.88 4.26
CA ASN A 32 5.66 2.34 3.99
C ASN A 32 6.59 2.45 5.20
N GLU A 33 6.52 3.54 5.99
CA GLU A 33 7.31 3.63 7.22
C GLU A 33 6.85 2.61 8.27
N ILE A 34 5.54 2.43 8.42
CA ILE A 34 4.98 1.38 9.29
C ILE A 34 5.44 -0.01 8.83
N ASP A 35 5.40 -0.29 7.52
CA ASP A 35 5.80 -1.57 6.96
C ASP A 35 7.30 -1.88 7.20
N LYS A 36 8.17 -0.87 7.21
CA LYS A 36 9.60 -1.06 7.55
C LYS A 36 9.78 -1.55 8.99
N GLU A 37 9.01 -1.01 9.93
CA GLU A 37 9.04 -1.42 11.33
C GLU A 37 8.35 -2.78 11.53
N LEU A 38 7.25 -3.00 10.83
CA LEU A 38 6.41 -4.18 10.99
C LEU A 38 7.00 -5.44 10.34
N ARG A 39 7.67 -5.30 9.19
CA ARG A 39 8.24 -6.44 8.44
C ARG A 39 9.13 -7.36 9.29
N PRO A 40 10.16 -6.88 10.02
CA PRO A 40 10.99 -7.78 10.84
C PRO A 40 10.19 -8.47 11.94
N LEU A 41 9.19 -7.80 12.52
CA LEU A 41 8.33 -8.38 13.56
C LEU A 41 7.43 -9.49 12.99
N VAL A 42 6.89 -9.30 11.78
CA VAL A 42 6.10 -10.31 11.06
C VAL A 42 6.96 -11.51 10.71
N LEU A 43 8.22 -11.30 10.27
CA LEU A 43 9.14 -12.38 9.96
C LEU A 43 9.51 -13.19 11.22
N ALA A 44 9.87 -12.53 12.32
CA ALA A 44 10.13 -13.19 13.59
C ALA A 44 8.90 -13.97 14.10
N ALA A 45 7.69 -13.43 13.91
CA ALA A 45 6.46 -14.12 14.27
C ALA A 45 6.23 -15.40 13.45
N LEU A 46 6.66 -15.44 12.18
CA LEU A 46 6.59 -16.64 11.35
C LEU A 46 7.59 -17.71 11.82
N GLU A 47 8.74 -17.33 12.37
CA GLU A 47 9.74 -18.26 12.91
C GLU A 47 9.22 -19.00 14.16
N VAL A 48 8.34 -18.37 14.93
CA VAL A 48 7.63 -18.98 16.07
C VAL A 48 6.24 -19.51 15.69
N GLU A 49 6.05 -19.82 14.40
CA GLU A 49 4.88 -20.52 13.85
C GLU A 49 3.53 -19.80 13.99
N ILE A 50 3.51 -18.47 14.14
CA ILE A 50 2.24 -17.72 14.05
C ILE A 50 1.71 -17.79 12.62
N SER A 51 0.47 -18.25 12.47
CA SER A 51 -0.13 -18.44 11.15
C SER A 51 -0.28 -17.12 10.37
N VAL A 52 -0.10 -17.19 9.05
CA VAL A 52 -0.27 -16.04 8.14
C VAL A 52 -1.68 -15.42 8.25
N ALA A 53 -2.71 -16.24 8.48
CA ALA A 53 -4.07 -15.76 8.68
C ALA A 53 -4.19 -14.92 9.97
N ARG A 54 -3.56 -15.36 11.07
CA ARG A 54 -3.54 -14.61 12.32
C ARG A 54 -2.77 -13.31 12.17
N LEU A 55 -1.62 -13.33 11.49
CA LEU A 55 -0.84 -12.12 11.22
C LEU A 55 -1.63 -11.11 10.39
N GLY A 56 -2.31 -11.55 9.32
CA GLY A 56 -3.19 -10.68 8.54
C GLY A 56 -4.32 -10.08 9.37
N GLY A 57 -4.91 -10.85 10.28
CA GLY A 57 -5.94 -10.34 11.20
C GLY A 57 -5.43 -9.31 12.22
N LEU A 58 -4.17 -9.43 12.66
CA LEU A 58 -3.57 -8.49 13.62
C LEU A 58 -3.04 -7.21 12.98
N THR A 59 -2.54 -7.33 11.75
CA THR A 59 -1.77 -6.27 11.09
C THR A 59 -2.53 -5.59 9.96
N GLY A 60 -3.61 -6.20 9.47
CA GLY A 60 -4.30 -5.76 8.26
C GLY A 60 -3.56 -6.10 6.96
N LEU A 61 -2.41 -6.79 7.04
CA LEU A 61 -1.65 -7.18 5.85
C LEU A 61 -2.38 -8.27 5.07
N ALA A 62 -2.37 -8.13 3.75
CA ALA A 62 -2.87 -9.17 2.87
C ALA A 62 -1.93 -10.39 2.89
N ARG A 63 -2.49 -11.60 2.74
CA ARG A 63 -1.73 -12.87 2.76
C ARG A 63 -0.57 -12.86 1.78
N ASN A 64 -0.77 -12.33 0.58
CA ASN A 64 0.26 -12.23 -0.46
C ASN A 64 1.42 -11.31 -0.06
N THR A 65 1.17 -10.27 0.74
CA THR A 65 2.20 -9.35 1.22
C THR A 65 3.11 -10.06 2.23
N ILE A 66 2.51 -10.78 3.18
CA ILE A 66 3.24 -11.58 4.17
C ILE A 66 4.08 -12.67 3.46
N SER A 67 3.51 -13.35 2.47
CA SER A 67 4.24 -14.34 1.67
C SER A 67 5.41 -13.74 0.90
N ALA A 68 5.23 -12.58 0.28
CA ALA A 68 6.29 -11.90 -0.47
C ALA A 68 7.44 -11.46 0.45
N TRP A 69 7.14 -10.96 1.65
CA TRP A 69 8.16 -10.60 2.63
C TRP A 69 8.97 -11.81 3.10
N LYS A 70 8.32 -12.97 3.30
CA LYS A 70 8.99 -14.23 3.63
C LYS A 70 9.92 -14.68 2.50
N GLN A 71 9.45 -14.66 1.25
CA GLN A 71 10.24 -15.08 0.09
C GLN A 71 11.50 -14.23 -0.10
N ALA A 72 11.37 -12.91 0.01
CA ALA A 72 12.49 -11.98 -0.18
C ALA A 72 13.62 -12.06 0.87
N VAL A 73 13.52 -12.95 1.86
CA VAL A 73 14.58 -13.23 2.86
C VAL A 73 15.14 -14.66 2.68
N CYS A 74 14.47 -15.51 1.91
CA CYS A 74 14.93 -16.87 1.60
C CYS A 74 15.72 -16.96 0.28
N ASP A 75 15.71 -15.90 -0.53
CA ASP A 75 16.57 -15.71 -1.71
C ASP A 75 17.90 -15.06 -1.32
#